data_AF-A0A538SVY9-F1
#
_entry.id   AF-A0A538SVY9-F1
#
_cell.length_a   1.000
_cell.length_b   1.000
_cell.length_c   1.000
_cell.angle_alpha   90.00
_cell.angle_beta   90.00
_cell.angle_gamma   90.00
#
_symmetry.space_group_name_H-M   'P 1'
#
loop_
_entity.id
_entity.type
_entity.pdbx_description
1 polymer ?
#
loop_
_entity_poly.entity_id
_entity_poly.type
_entity_poly.pdbx_seq_one_letter_code
_entity_poly.pdbx_strand_id
1 'polypeptide(L)'
;MGGFLPPAERRSGALLGLYTILSLFLLLAGERIPTASLRGVGAWVFAPFDRMVLSVDRMAAAWRENQDLHQRIAELKLENERLVIAGVENQELRREQHLPLSRRFNLQPVEILALSGEVLPTAATISAGRRQGIEEGDPVLTGEGLLGRIGETYDDLSRVTLITDPNSAVACEVESTGVLGVLRLAP
;
A
#
# COMPACT_ATOMS: atom_id res chain seq x y z
N MET A 1 -56.95 37.18 -67.57
CA MET A 1 -55.55 36.73 -67.64
C MET A 1 -55.15 36.23 -66.26
N GLY A 2 -54.69 34.99 -66.17
CA GLY A 2 -53.77 34.52 -65.12
C GLY A 2 -54.37 33.94 -63.84
N GLY A 3 -54.36 32.60 -63.75
CA GLY A 3 -53.91 31.93 -62.52
C GLY A 3 -54.97 31.32 -61.60
N PHE A 4 -55.58 30.23 -62.06
CA PHE A 4 -56.25 29.24 -61.20
C PHE A 4 -55.17 28.49 -60.38
N LEU A 5 -55.27 28.49 -59.04
CA LEU A 5 -54.41 27.70 -58.15
C LEU A 5 -55.28 26.91 -57.14
N PRO A 6 -54.98 25.61 -56.89
CA PRO A 6 -55.83 24.67 -56.15
C PRO A 6 -55.80 24.87 -54.61
N PRO A 7 -56.82 24.39 -53.86
CA PRO A 7 -57.03 24.67 -52.42
C PRO A 7 -56.03 24.02 -51.43
N ALA A 8 -54.86 23.55 -51.89
CA ALA A 8 -53.90 22.80 -51.08
C ALA A 8 -52.85 23.67 -50.34
N GLU A 9 -52.60 24.92 -50.77
CA GLU A 9 -51.46 25.72 -50.26
C GLU A 9 -51.71 26.46 -48.93
N ARG A 10 -52.96 26.66 -48.51
CA ARG A 10 -53.27 27.33 -47.23
C ARG A 10 -52.80 26.54 -46.01
N ARG A 11 -52.70 25.21 -46.11
CA ARG A 11 -52.23 24.33 -45.02
C ARG A 11 -50.70 24.38 -44.89
N SER A 12 -50.00 24.46 -46.01
CA SER A 12 -48.53 24.58 -46.05
C SER A 12 -48.05 25.94 -45.54
N GLY A 13 -48.76 27.02 -45.90
CA GLY A 13 -48.49 28.36 -45.34
C GLY A 13 -48.73 28.44 -43.83
N ALA A 14 -49.75 27.74 -43.31
CA ALA A 14 -50.02 27.66 -41.88
C ALA A 14 -48.94 26.87 -41.11
N LEU A 15 -48.42 25.78 -41.68
CA LEU A 15 -47.31 25.02 -41.10
C LEU A 15 -46.02 25.84 -41.07
N LEU A 16 -45.70 26.54 -42.16
CA LEU A 16 -44.53 27.42 -42.20
C LEU A 16 -44.67 28.57 -41.19
N GLY A 17 -45.86 29.18 -41.10
CA GLY A 17 -46.16 30.19 -40.08
C GLY A 17 -46.05 29.64 -38.65
N LEU A 18 -46.50 28.41 -38.41
CA LEU A 18 -46.34 27.74 -37.12
C LEU A 18 -44.87 27.52 -36.78
N TYR A 19 -44.05 27.04 -37.73
CA TYR A 19 -42.62 26.83 -37.53
C TYR A 19 -41.85 28.13 -37.33
N THR A 20 -42.19 29.20 -38.04
CA THR A 20 -41.55 30.51 -37.83
C THR A 20 -41.93 31.09 -36.48
N ILE A 21 -43.20 30.98 -36.06
CA ILE A 21 -43.65 31.40 -34.72
C ILE A 21 -42.99 30.54 -33.64
N LEU A 22 -42.88 29.22 -33.84
CA LEU A 22 -42.24 28.31 -32.89
C LEU A 22 -40.73 28.56 -32.78
N SER A 23 -40.06 28.80 -33.90
CA SER A 23 -38.64 29.17 -33.95
C SER A 23 -38.39 30.53 -33.30
N LEU A 24 -39.24 31.52 -33.59
CA LEU A 24 -39.19 32.84 -32.99
C LEU A 24 -39.52 32.81 -31.48
N PHE A 25 -40.46 31.96 -31.08
CA PHE A 25 -40.79 31.71 -29.68
C PHE A 25 -39.63 31.06 -28.94
N LEU A 26 -38.99 30.06 -29.54
CA LEU A 26 -37.78 29.43 -28.99
C LEU A 26 -36.62 30.41 -28.89
N LEU A 27 -36.47 31.33 -29.85
CA LEU A 27 -35.44 32.37 -29.84
C LEU A 27 -35.69 33.41 -28.73
N LEU A 28 -36.91 33.97 -28.63
CA LEU A 28 -37.25 34.98 -27.63
C LEU A 28 -37.39 34.42 -26.21
N ALA A 29 -37.85 33.18 -26.05
CA ALA A 29 -37.93 32.50 -24.76
C ALA A 29 -36.56 31.93 -24.34
N GLY A 30 -35.73 31.53 -25.30
CA GLY A 30 -34.43 30.91 -25.09
C GLY A 30 -33.42 31.83 -24.40
N GLU A 31 -33.43 33.14 -24.68
CA GLU A 31 -32.54 34.09 -24.02
C GLU A 31 -32.90 34.38 -22.54
N ARG A 32 -34.13 34.06 -22.10
CA ARG A 32 -34.54 34.22 -20.70
C ARG A 32 -34.31 32.98 -19.84
N ILE A 33 -33.90 31.86 -20.46
CA ILE A 33 -33.54 30.66 -19.73
C ILE A 33 -32.04 30.77 -19.43
N PRO A 34 -31.64 31.03 -18.17
CA PRO A 34 -30.23 31.09 -17.84
C PRO A 34 -29.59 29.76 -18.25
N THR A 35 -28.47 29.80 -18.96
CA THR A 35 -27.73 28.62 -19.45
C THR A 35 -27.37 27.62 -18.33
N ALA A 36 -27.41 28.07 -17.07
CA ALA A 36 -27.35 27.24 -15.87
C ALA A 36 -28.54 26.27 -15.71
N SER A 37 -29.76 26.67 -16.09
CA SER A 37 -30.96 25.84 -16.02
C SER A 37 -30.99 24.75 -17.09
N LEU A 38 -30.44 25.02 -18.29
CA LEU A 38 -30.27 24.01 -19.33
C LEU A 38 -29.26 22.92 -18.92
N ARG A 39 -28.18 23.31 -18.22
CA ARG A 39 -27.25 22.35 -17.60
C ARG A 39 -27.91 21.53 -16.48
N GLY A 40 -28.76 22.15 -15.67
CA GLY A 40 -29.48 21.47 -14.59
C GLY A 40 -30.49 20.41 -15.08
N VAL A 41 -31.24 20.71 -16.14
CA VAL A 41 -32.17 19.77 -16.76
C VAL A 41 -31.43 18.63 -17.46
N GLY A 42 -30.34 18.94 -18.18
CA GLY A 42 -29.46 17.91 -18.74
C GLY A 42 -28.88 17.01 -17.66
N ALA A 43 -28.38 17.58 -16.56
CA ALA A 43 -27.87 16.81 -15.44
C ALA A 43 -28.94 15.91 -14.80
N TRP A 44 -30.21 16.33 -14.69
CA TRP A 44 -31.26 15.50 -14.10
C TRP A 44 -31.69 14.32 -15.00
N VAL A 45 -31.72 14.54 -16.32
CA VAL A 45 -32.06 13.51 -17.33
C VAL A 45 -30.92 12.50 -17.50
N PHE A 46 -29.67 12.96 -17.49
CA PHE A 46 -28.50 12.10 -17.71
C PHE A 46 -27.83 11.60 -16.40
N ALA A 47 -28.16 12.15 -15.22
CA ALA A 47 -27.64 11.69 -13.92
C ALA A 47 -27.79 10.18 -13.63
N PRO A 48 -28.91 9.50 -13.93
CA PRO A 48 -28.99 8.06 -13.71
C PRO A 48 -28.03 7.29 -14.64
N PHE A 49 -27.72 7.83 -15.82
CA PHE A 49 -26.78 7.23 -16.76
C PHE A 49 -25.33 7.37 -16.28
N ASP A 50 -24.93 8.54 -15.77
CA ASP A 50 -23.60 8.75 -15.17
C ASP A 50 -23.37 7.81 -13.96
N ARG A 51 -24.41 7.59 -13.15
CA ARG A 51 -24.34 6.65 -12.01
C ARG A 51 -24.18 5.19 -12.44
N MET A 52 -24.69 4.79 -13.60
CA MET A 52 -24.48 3.46 -14.17
C MET A 52 -23.04 3.30 -14.67
N VAL A 53 -22.50 4.27 -15.40
CA VAL A 53 -21.12 4.23 -15.90
C VAL A 53 -20.12 4.12 -14.74
N LEU A 54 -20.27 4.95 -13.71
CA LEU A 54 -19.41 4.89 -12.50
C LEU A 54 -19.54 3.58 -11.72
N SER A 55 -20.66 2.85 -11.87
CA SER A 55 -20.84 1.55 -11.20
C SER A 55 -20.18 0.43 -11.99
N VAL A 56 -20.21 0.49 -13.33
CA VAL A 56 -19.46 -0.42 -14.21
C VAL A 56 -17.96 -0.22 -14.02
N ASP A 57 -17.47 1.01 -13.92
CA ASP A 57 -16.05 1.28 -13.68
C ASP A 57 -15.57 0.73 -12.33
N ARG A 58 -16.38 0.89 -11.27
CA ARG A 58 -16.08 0.32 -9.95
C ARG A 58 -16.09 -1.21 -9.95
N MET A 59 -17.03 -1.83 -10.66
CA MET A 59 -17.04 -3.28 -10.85
C MET A 59 -15.82 -3.73 -11.64
N ALA A 60 -15.50 -3.10 -12.76
CA ALA A 60 -14.33 -3.43 -13.57
C ALA A 60 -13.02 -3.21 -12.81
N ALA A 61 -12.93 -2.21 -11.95
CA ALA A 61 -11.80 -2.00 -11.05
C ALA A 61 -11.69 -3.13 -10.00
N ALA A 62 -12.79 -3.47 -9.32
CA ALA A 62 -12.82 -4.54 -8.32
C ALA A 62 -12.51 -5.92 -8.93
N TRP A 63 -12.98 -6.20 -10.15
CA TRP A 63 -12.64 -7.43 -10.88
C TRP A 63 -11.16 -7.49 -11.25
N ARG A 64 -10.57 -6.37 -11.70
CA ARG A 64 -9.13 -6.27 -11.98
C ARG A 64 -8.30 -6.46 -10.72
N GLU A 65 -8.66 -5.81 -9.63
CA GLU A 65 -8.01 -5.96 -8.33
C GLU A 65 -8.12 -7.40 -7.81
N ASN A 66 -9.28 -8.03 -7.93
CA ASN A 66 -9.47 -9.42 -7.55
C ASN A 66 -8.60 -10.37 -8.40
N GLN A 67 -8.47 -10.12 -9.70
CA GLN A 67 -7.59 -10.88 -10.57
C GLN A 67 -6.10 -10.70 -10.21
N ASP A 68 -5.67 -9.46 -9.94
CA ASP A 68 -4.30 -9.14 -9.52
C ASP A 68 -3.97 -9.80 -8.17
N LEU A 69 -4.89 -9.71 -7.20
CA LEU A 69 -4.75 -10.40 -5.90
C LEU A 69 -4.64 -11.92 -6.07
N HIS A 70 -5.47 -12.53 -6.93
CA HIS A 70 -5.36 -13.96 -7.21
C HIS A 70 -4.02 -14.34 -7.85
N GLN A 71 -3.50 -13.52 -8.77
CA GLN A 71 -2.18 -13.71 -9.35
C GLN A 71 -1.09 -13.62 -8.27
N ARG A 72 -1.16 -12.61 -7.42
CA ARG A 72 -0.20 -12.42 -6.32
C ARG A 72 -0.22 -13.57 -5.31
N ILE A 73 -1.40 -14.08 -4.99
CA ILE A 73 -1.55 -15.26 -4.12
C ILE A 73 -0.91 -16.49 -4.79
N ALA A 74 -1.10 -16.68 -6.09
CA ALA A 74 -0.49 -17.80 -6.81
C ALA A 74 1.04 -17.68 -6.85
N GLU A 75 1.58 -16.49 -7.11
CA GLU A 75 3.02 -16.19 -7.08
C GLU A 75 3.61 -16.49 -5.71
N LEU A 76 3.03 -15.93 -4.64
CA LEU A 76 3.50 -16.12 -3.28
C LEU A 76 3.41 -17.58 -2.83
N LYS A 77 2.40 -18.33 -3.27
CA LYS A 77 2.31 -19.78 -3.00
C LYS A 77 3.44 -20.55 -3.68
N LEU A 78 3.72 -20.27 -4.95
CA LEU A 78 4.82 -20.91 -5.69
C LEU A 78 6.17 -20.56 -5.07
N GLU A 79 6.38 -19.32 -4.65
CA GLU A 79 7.59 -18.90 -3.97
C GLU A 79 7.75 -19.58 -2.60
N ASN A 80 6.66 -19.68 -1.83
CA ASN A 80 6.65 -20.39 -0.56
C ASN A 80 7.02 -21.87 -0.74
N GLU A 81 6.40 -22.57 -1.71
CA GLU A 81 6.72 -23.97 -2.01
C GLU A 81 8.20 -24.15 -2.38
N ARG A 82 8.76 -23.24 -3.20
CA ARG A 82 10.19 -23.25 -3.54
C ARG A 82 11.07 -23.07 -2.31
N LEU A 83 10.74 -22.13 -1.42
CA LEU A 83 11.48 -21.89 -0.19
C LEU A 83 11.41 -23.10 0.77
N VAL A 84 10.26 -23.76 0.86
CA VAL A 84 10.10 -24.98 1.67
C VAL A 84 11.00 -26.09 1.12
N ILE A 85 10.96 -26.35 -0.20
CA ILE A 85 11.79 -27.38 -0.84
C ILE A 85 13.28 -27.08 -0.64
N ALA A 86 13.71 -25.83 -0.89
CA ALA A 86 15.09 -25.41 -0.69
C ALA A 86 15.53 -25.54 0.78
N GLY A 87 14.64 -25.27 1.73
CA GLY A 87 14.90 -25.46 3.17
C GLY A 87 15.10 -26.92 3.55
N VAL A 88 14.28 -27.82 3.01
CA VAL A 88 14.43 -29.28 3.21
C VAL A 88 15.74 -29.79 2.61
N GLU A 89 16.05 -29.40 1.37
CA GLU A 89 17.30 -29.77 0.70
C GLU A 89 18.52 -29.25 1.45
N ASN A 90 18.51 -27.99 1.91
CA ASN A 90 19.59 -27.44 2.73
C ASN A 90 19.79 -28.23 4.03
N GLN A 91 18.69 -28.64 4.68
CA GLN A 91 18.76 -29.46 5.89
C GLN A 91 19.36 -30.84 5.62
N GLU A 92 19.02 -31.47 4.50
CA GLU A 92 19.56 -32.76 4.07
C GLU A 92 21.05 -32.66 3.74
N LEU A 93 21.45 -31.68 2.93
CA LEU A 93 22.85 -31.39 2.62
C LEU A 93 23.69 -31.11 3.88
N ARG A 94 23.14 -30.37 4.85
CA ARG A 94 23.81 -30.13 6.15
C ARG A 94 24.00 -31.41 6.94
N ARG A 95 23.04 -32.34 6.91
CA ARG A 95 23.16 -33.65 7.58
C ARG A 95 24.24 -34.50 6.93
N GLU A 96 24.27 -34.58 5.60
CA GLU A 96 25.30 -35.32 4.86
C GLU A 96 26.71 -34.78 5.14
N GLN A 97 26.83 -33.46 5.20
CA GLN A 97 28.11 -32.79 5.48
C GLN A 97 28.43 -32.67 6.98
N HIS A 98 27.63 -33.25 7.86
CA HIS A 98 27.80 -33.17 9.32
C HIS A 98 27.90 -31.72 9.86
N LEU A 99 27.29 -30.75 9.15
CA LEU A 99 27.18 -29.40 9.66
C LEU A 99 26.16 -29.37 10.81
N PRO A 100 26.38 -28.55 11.85
CA PRO A 100 25.38 -28.35 12.87
C PRO A 100 24.07 -27.88 12.23
N LEU A 101 22.98 -28.61 12.52
CA LEU A 101 21.62 -28.21 12.17
C LEU A 101 21.37 -26.80 12.73
N SER A 102 20.71 -25.96 11.93
CA SER A 102 20.45 -24.54 12.21
C SER A 102 20.20 -24.28 13.70
N ARG A 103 21.01 -23.42 14.33
CA ARG A 103 20.89 -23.10 15.76
C ARG A 103 19.49 -22.55 16.01
N ARG A 104 18.65 -23.30 16.75
CA ARG A 104 17.40 -22.76 17.28
C ARG A 104 17.78 -21.73 18.34
N PHE A 105 17.57 -20.45 18.04
CA PHE A 105 17.73 -19.39 19.02
C PHE A 105 16.57 -19.45 20.02
N ASN A 106 16.87 -19.38 21.31
CA ASN A 106 15.85 -19.20 22.34
C ASN A 106 15.54 -17.71 22.42
N LEU A 107 14.36 -17.30 21.96
CA LEU A 107 13.95 -15.90 21.94
C LEU A 107 13.15 -15.58 23.20
N GLN A 108 13.62 -14.59 23.96
CA GLN A 108 12.91 -14.06 25.12
C GLN A 108 12.27 -12.71 24.73
N PRO A 109 10.94 -12.61 24.65
CA PRO A 109 10.27 -11.33 24.43
C PRO A 109 10.41 -10.44 25.67
N VAL A 110 10.72 -9.16 25.45
CA VAL A 110 10.96 -8.16 26.49
C VAL A 110 10.38 -6.82 26.09
N GLU A 111 10.08 -5.97 27.06
CA GLU A 111 9.61 -4.60 26.85
C GLU A 111 10.75 -3.61 27.12
N ILE A 112 10.78 -2.50 26.38
CA ILE A 112 11.71 -1.39 26.62
C ILE A 112 11.13 -0.49 27.70
N LEU A 113 11.82 -0.41 28.83
CA LEU A 113 11.46 0.42 29.99
C LEU A 113 11.97 1.85 29.87
N ALA A 114 13.14 2.06 29.27
CA ALA A 114 13.76 3.37 29.12
C ALA A 114 14.72 3.42 27.93
N LEU A 115 14.90 4.61 27.38
CA LEU A 115 15.92 4.93 26.38
C LEU A 115 16.87 5.98 26.95
N SER A 116 18.15 5.90 26.62
CA SER A 116 19.18 6.83 27.08
C SER A 116 20.00 7.33 25.89
N GLY A 117 20.21 8.64 25.81
CA GLY A 117 20.94 9.33 24.75
C GLY A 117 20.46 10.78 24.61
N GLU A 118 21.34 11.69 24.19
CA GLU A 118 20.99 13.10 24.03
C GLU A 118 20.28 13.37 22.70
N VAL A 119 20.97 13.12 21.57
CA VAL A 119 20.46 13.34 20.21
C VAL A 119 19.85 12.07 19.64
N LEU A 120 20.52 10.94 19.85
CA LEU A 120 20.11 9.62 19.42
C LEU A 120 20.21 8.67 20.60
N PRO A 121 19.26 7.74 20.80
CA PRO A 121 19.38 6.72 21.82
C PRO A 121 20.66 5.90 21.59
N THR A 122 21.52 5.78 22.60
CA THR A 122 22.72 4.93 22.58
C THR A 122 22.56 3.70 23.47
N ALA A 123 21.64 3.75 24.43
CA ALA A 123 21.30 2.62 25.28
C ALA A 123 19.78 2.50 25.50
N ALA A 124 19.34 1.27 25.80
CA ALA A 124 17.97 0.97 26.22
C ALA A 124 17.97 0.12 27.49
N THR A 125 16.96 0.27 28.34
CA THR A 125 16.72 -0.62 29.49
C THR A 125 15.54 -1.53 29.18
N ILE A 126 15.68 -2.84 29.40
CA ILE A 126 14.65 -3.83 29.10
C ILE A 126 14.10 -4.50 30.37
N SER A 127 12.87 -5.01 30.29
CA SER A 127 12.10 -5.63 31.38
C SER A 127 12.51 -7.08 31.70
N ALA A 128 13.76 -7.45 31.44
CA ALA A 128 14.29 -8.78 31.71
C ALA A 128 15.78 -8.72 32.03
N GLY A 129 16.24 -9.65 32.86
CA GLY A 129 17.61 -9.79 33.32
C GLY A 129 18.00 -11.25 33.59
N ARG A 130 18.92 -11.47 34.53
CA ARG A 130 19.49 -12.80 34.86
C ARG A 130 18.42 -13.83 35.21
N ARG A 131 17.34 -13.43 35.89
CA ARG A 131 16.27 -14.37 36.27
C ARG A 131 15.48 -14.90 35.08
N GLN A 132 15.47 -14.17 33.97
CA GLN A 132 14.87 -14.57 32.71
C GLN A 132 15.90 -15.24 31.78
N GLY A 133 17.12 -15.51 32.26
CA GLY A 133 18.18 -16.16 31.49
C GLY A 133 18.88 -15.24 30.49
N ILE A 134 18.80 -13.92 30.67
CA ILE A 134 19.55 -12.96 29.85
C ILE A 134 21.00 -12.90 30.36
N GLU A 135 21.95 -12.92 29.42
CA GLU A 135 23.38 -12.82 29.67
C GLU A 135 24.00 -11.60 28.97
N GLU A 136 25.14 -11.14 29.49
CA GLU A 136 25.92 -10.08 28.85
C GLU A 136 26.46 -10.57 27.49
N GLY A 137 26.30 -9.74 26.46
CA GLY A 137 26.64 -10.09 25.09
C GLY A 137 25.49 -10.67 24.27
N ASP A 138 24.35 -11.01 24.88
CA ASP A 138 23.20 -11.50 24.13
C ASP A 138 22.71 -10.48 23.10
N PRO A 139 22.35 -10.91 21.88
CA PRO A 139 21.86 -10.02 20.84
C PRO A 139 20.42 -9.59 21.14
N VAL A 140 20.12 -8.31 20.91
CA VAL A 140 18.76 -7.76 21.01
C VAL A 140 18.28 -7.41 19.61
N LEU A 141 17.13 -7.96 19.24
CA LEU A 141 16.59 -7.96 17.88
C LEU A 141 15.17 -7.38 17.89
N THR A 142 14.77 -6.73 16.81
CA THR A 142 13.38 -6.39 16.48
C THR A 142 12.92 -7.22 15.28
N GLY A 143 11.65 -7.06 14.87
CA GLY A 143 11.16 -7.66 13.64
C GLY A 143 11.85 -7.16 12.37
N GLU A 144 12.57 -6.04 12.43
CA GLU A 144 13.26 -5.43 11.29
C GLU A 144 14.76 -5.71 11.28
N GLY A 145 15.37 -6.03 12.42
CA GLY A 145 16.80 -6.34 12.48
C GLY A 145 17.44 -6.24 13.86
N LEU A 146 18.77 -6.14 13.87
CA LEU A 146 19.57 -6.03 15.08
C LEU A 146 19.43 -4.63 15.71
N LEU A 147 19.01 -4.59 16.97
CA LEU A 147 18.92 -3.36 17.77
C LEU A 147 20.24 -3.07 18.50
N GLY A 148 20.89 -4.12 19.01
CA GLY A 148 22.10 -4.00 19.81
C GLY A 148 22.48 -5.29 20.53
N ARG A 149 23.22 -5.16 21.63
CA ARG A 149 23.61 -6.26 22.51
C ARG A 149 23.41 -5.90 23.98
N ILE A 150 23.22 -6.89 24.83
CA ILE A 150 23.19 -6.70 26.27
C ILE A 150 24.58 -6.28 26.74
N GLY A 151 24.68 -5.08 27.32
CA GLY A 151 25.91 -4.53 27.88
C GLY A 151 26.06 -4.87 29.36
N GLU A 152 25.00 -4.66 30.13
CA GLU A 152 24.97 -4.95 31.58
C GLU A 152 23.68 -5.69 31.91
N THR A 153 23.76 -6.68 32.80
CA THR A 153 22.59 -7.45 33.26
C THR A 153 22.42 -7.36 34.76
N TYR A 154 21.19 -7.05 35.20
CA TYR A 154 20.74 -7.09 36.59
C TYR A 154 19.74 -8.24 36.77
N ASP A 155 19.15 -8.39 37.96
CA ASP A 155 18.30 -9.56 38.24
C ASP A 155 17.00 -9.57 37.40
N ASP A 156 16.35 -8.42 37.23
CA ASP A 156 15.08 -8.27 36.50
C ASP A 156 15.14 -7.36 35.27
N LEU A 157 16.25 -6.67 35.10
CA LEU A 157 16.40 -5.65 34.07
C LEU A 157 17.80 -5.73 33.49
N SER A 158 17.93 -5.33 32.23
CA SER A 158 19.20 -5.31 31.52
C SER A 158 19.34 -4.03 30.75
N ARG A 159 20.58 -3.58 30.59
CA ARG A 159 20.94 -2.45 29.75
C ARG A 159 21.49 -2.97 28.43
N VAL A 160 20.87 -2.52 27.36
CA VAL A 160 21.24 -2.79 25.96
C VAL A 160 22.14 -1.65 25.49
N THR A 161 23.30 -2.00 24.92
CA THR A 161 24.10 -1.09 24.10
C THR A 161 23.60 -1.16 22.66
N LEU A 162 23.10 -0.04 22.14
CA LEU A 162 22.51 0.02 20.81
C LEU A 162 23.59 0.10 19.72
N ILE A 163 23.21 -0.25 18.49
CA ILE A 163 24.09 -0.09 17.31
C ILE A 163 24.43 1.37 17.01
N THR A 164 23.65 2.30 17.56
CA THR A 164 23.80 3.75 17.49
C THR A 164 24.78 4.30 18.52
N ASP A 165 25.32 3.49 19.44
CA ASP A 165 26.41 3.93 20.30
C ASP A 165 27.70 4.05 19.48
N PRO A 166 28.43 5.18 19.52
CA PRO A 166 29.72 5.35 18.81
C PRO A 166 30.79 4.31 19.17
N ASN A 167 30.69 3.70 20.34
CA ASN A 167 31.58 2.64 20.81
C ASN A 167 31.09 1.24 20.43
N SER A 168 29.90 1.12 19.82
CA SER A 168 29.37 -0.15 19.35
C SER A 168 30.05 -0.55 18.03
N ALA A 169 30.45 -1.82 17.97
CA ALA A 169 31.07 -2.41 16.80
C ALA A 169 30.43 -3.78 16.56
N VAL A 170 29.84 -3.97 15.39
CA VAL A 170 29.16 -5.21 15.02
C VAL A 170 29.83 -5.80 13.78
N ALA A 171 30.27 -7.05 13.86
CA ALA A 171 30.76 -7.77 12.69
C ALA A 171 29.58 -8.05 11.74
N CYS A 172 29.76 -7.72 10.47
CA CYS A 172 28.73 -7.88 9.44
C CYS A 172 29.33 -8.47 8.16
N GLU A 173 28.47 -9.07 7.35
CA GLU A 173 28.81 -9.60 6.03
C GLU A 173 27.89 -8.95 5.01
N VAL A 174 28.46 -8.48 3.90
CA VAL A 174 27.67 -7.99 2.76
C VAL A 174 27.15 -9.20 1.99
N GLU A 175 25.85 -9.47 2.08
CA GLU A 175 25.22 -10.66 1.49
C GLU A 175 25.57 -10.89 0.00
N SER A 176 25.63 -9.82 -0.79
CA SER A 176 25.89 -9.92 -2.23
C SER A 176 27.35 -10.25 -2.60
N THR A 177 28.31 -9.91 -1.75
CA THR A 177 29.75 -10.06 -2.05
C THR A 177 30.48 -11.00 -1.11
N GLY A 178 29.87 -11.39 0.02
CA GLY A 178 30.51 -12.15 1.08
C GLY A 178 31.61 -11.39 1.83
N VAL A 179 31.72 -10.07 1.63
CA VAL A 179 32.77 -9.26 2.26
C VAL A 179 32.44 -9.07 3.73
N LEU A 180 33.38 -9.48 4.59
CA LEU A 180 33.32 -9.24 6.02
C LEU A 180 33.75 -7.81 6.36
N GLY A 181 33.03 -7.19 7.28
CA GLY A 181 33.26 -5.83 7.75
C GLY A 181 32.84 -5.63 9.20
N VAL A 182 33.01 -4.39 9.69
CA VAL A 182 32.56 -3.98 11.01
C VAL A 182 31.73 -2.72 10.87
N LEU A 183 30.46 -2.80 11.29
CA LEU A 183 29.56 -1.67 11.39
C LEU A 183 29.92 -0.84 12.63
N ARG A 184 30.09 0.47 12.44
CA ARG A 184 30.26 1.48 13.49
C ARG A 184 29.48 2.73 13.12
N LEU A 185 28.91 3.41 14.11
CA LEU A 185 28.34 4.73 13.89
C LEU A 185 29.48 5.75 13.76
N ALA A 186 29.56 6.43 12.62
CA ALA A 186 30.46 7.56 12.44
C ALA A 186 29.83 8.83 13.05
N PRO A 187 30.60 9.66 13.78
CA PRO A 187 30.11 10.92 14.34
C PRO A 187 29.82 11.97 13.27
#